data_AF-A0A235BT21-F1
#
_entry.id   AF-A0A235BT21-F1
#
_cell.length_a   1.000
_cell.length_b   1.000
_cell.length_c   1.000
_cell.angle_alpha   90.00
_cell.angle_beta   90.00
_cell.angle_gamma   90.00
#
_symmetry.space_group_name_H-M   'P 1'
#
loop_
_entity.id
_entity.type
_entity.pdbx_description
1 polymer ?
#
loop_
_entity_poly.entity_id
_entity_poly.type
_entity_poly.pdbx_seq_one_letter_code
_entity_poly.pdbx_strand_id
1 'polypeptide(L)'
;MDKFSLDFTKGKTIFPKLKKNQIIKAAARFHGHIGPWIVLGLRTGRYAQRVLGGSPFELDARVHCPAKLPYSCFLDGVQLASGCTMGKGNIHHISSSRVWVEFSRKKSTGARFISEKPGKVKASLRIELRPEVWTELHLKHARTIAATEKLSRDIYYRPFNRLFLKTRRI
;
A
#
# COMPACT_ATOMS: atom_id res chain seq x y z
N MET A 1 -4.49 -20.83 -22.96
CA MET A 1 -3.52 -19.81 -22.51
C MET A 1 -4.28 -18.52 -22.28
N ASP A 2 -4.59 -18.20 -21.03
CA ASP A 2 -5.31 -16.96 -20.71
C ASP A 2 -4.44 -15.76 -21.08
N LYS A 3 -4.99 -14.89 -21.94
CA LYS A 3 -4.36 -13.62 -22.29
C LYS A 3 -4.21 -12.80 -21.01
N PHE A 4 -2.98 -12.65 -20.53
CA PHE A 4 -2.57 -11.68 -19.52
C PHE A 4 -2.67 -10.23 -20.07
N SER A 5 -3.84 -9.80 -20.54
CA SER A 5 -4.07 -8.39 -20.91
C SER A 5 -4.59 -7.61 -19.71
N LEU A 6 -3.73 -7.43 -18.69
CA LEU A 6 -3.96 -6.40 -17.70
C LEU A 6 -3.61 -5.05 -18.32
N ASP A 7 -4.63 -4.41 -18.91
CA ASP A 7 -4.54 -3.04 -19.41
C ASP A 7 -4.40 -2.04 -18.25
N PHE A 8 -3.16 -1.77 -17.84
CA PHE A 8 -2.82 -0.74 -16.86
C PHE A 8 -2.78 0.68 -17.46
N THR A 9 -3.14 0.86 -18.75
CA THR A 9 -2.95 2.12 -19.48
C THR A 9 -4.03 3.17 -19.18
N LYS A 10 -5.16 2.79 -18.57
CA LYS A 10 -6.30 3.68 -18.28
C LYS A 10 -6.55 3.93 -16.78
N GLY A 11 -5.51 4.14 -15.98
CA GLY A 11 -5.68 4.49 -14.55
C GLY A 11 -6.50 3.47 -13.76
N LYS A 12 -6.55 2.22 -14.24
CA LYS A 12 -7.29 1.14 -13.60
C LYS A 12 -6.50 0.69 -12.37
N THR A 13 -7.18 0.58 -11.24
CA THR A 13 -6.63 0.06 -9.98
C THR A 13 -5.93 -1.29 -10.19
N ILE A 14 -4.90 -1.65 -9.42
CA ILE A 14 -4.22 -2.98 -9.51
C ILE A 14 -5.21 -4.14 -9.35
N PHE A 15 -6.30 -3.91 -8.62
CA PHE A 15 -7.33 -4.89 -8.32
C PHE A 15 -8.72 -4.45 -8.79
N PRO A 16 -8.95 -4.27 -10.11
CA PRO A 16 -10.17 -3.64 -10.61
C PRO A 16 -11.39 -4.58 -10.54
N LYS A 17 -11.17 -5.89 -10.41
CA LYS A 17 -12.22 -6.92 -10.45
C LYS A 17 -12.19 -7.92 -9.29
N LEU A 18 -11.32 -7.72 -8.29
CA LEU A 18 -11.23 -8.65 -7.15
C LEU A 18 -12.16 -8.22 -6.01
N LYS A 19 -12.93 -9.19 -5.50
CA LYS A 19 -13.66 -9.07 -4.23
C LYS A 19 -12.68 -8.91 -3.07
N LYS A 20 -13.13 -8.30 -1.96
CA LYS A 20 -12.30 -8.03 -0.76
C LYS A 20 -11.58 -9.28 -0.23
N ASN A 21 -12.27 -10.42 -0.16
CA ASN A 21 -11.69 -11.69 0.26
C ASN A 21 -10.61 -12.22 -0.72
N GLN A 22 -10.78 -12.01 -2.03
CA GLN A 22 -9.79 -12.38 -3.03
C GLN A 22 -8.53 -11.51 -2.91
N ILE A 23 -8.69 -10.22 -2.59
CA ILE A 23 -7.57 -9.31 -2.33
C ILE A 23 -6.76 -9.76 -1.11
N ILE A 24 -7.43 -10.12 -0.01
CA ILE A 24 -6.76 -10.66 1.19
C ILE A 24 -6.01 -11.95 0.86
N LYS A 25 -6.64 -12.87 0.10
CA LYS A 25 -6.00 -14.12 -0.36
C LYS A 25 -4.79 -13.85 -1.25
N ALA A 26 -4.87 -12.87 -2.16
CA ALA A 26 -3.74 -12.49 -3.00
C ALA A 26 -2.59 -11.92 -2.17
N ALA A 27 -2.89 -11.09 -1.16
CA ALA A 27 -1.88 -10.58 -0.23
C ALA A 27 -1.20 -11.69 0.57
N ALA A 28 -1.98 -12.64 1.08
CA ALA A 28 -1.43 -13.80 1.79
C ALA A 28 -0.53 -14.66 0.88
N ARG A 29 -0.94 -14.87 -0.39
CA ARG A 29 -0.13 -15.62 -1.36
C ARG A 29 1.19 -14.92 -1.71
N PHE A 30 1.16 -13.60 -1.85
CA PHE A 30 2.36 -12.82 -2.14
C PHE A 30 3.34 -12.80 -0.96
N HIS A 31 2.83 -12.65 0.26
CA HIS A 31 3.64 -12.44 1.46
C HIS A 31 3.95 -13.73 2.24
N GLY A 32 3.26 -14.82 1.95
CA GLY A 32 3.35 -16.09 2.67
C GLY A 32 2.38 -16.23 3.85
N HIS A 33 1.82 -15.14 4.37
CA HIS A 33 0.77 -15.15 5.39
C HIS A 33 -0.02 -13.82 5.40
N ILE A 34 -1.08 -13.73 6.21
CA ILE A 34 -1.80 -12.48 6.45
C ILE A 34 -1.60 -11.99 7.89
N GLY A 35 -1.06 -10.79 8.02
CA GLY A 35 -0.85 -10.09 9.28
C GLY A 35 -1.39 -8.65 9.26
N PRO A 36 -1.52 -8.00 10.42
CA PRO A 36 -2.09 -6.66 10.52
C PRO A 36 -1.29 -5.63 9.71
N TRP A 37 0.04 -5.73 9.69
CA TRP A 37 0.93 -4.77 9.02
C TRP A 37 0.81 -4.80 7.50
N ILE A 38 0.80 -5.98 6.87
CA ILE A 38 0.56 -6.08 5.42
C ILE A 38 -0.85 -5.59 5.07
N VAL A 39 -1.86 -5.87 5.90
CA VAL A 39 -3.21 -5.34 5.69
C VAL A 39 -3.22 -3.81 5.73
N LEU A 40 -2.53 -3.19 6.68
CA LEU A 40 -2.41 -1.73 6.75
C LEU A 40 -1.78 -1.17 5.46
N GLY A 41 -0.69 -1.76 4.98
CA GLY A 41 -0.03 -1.35 3.74
C GLY A 41 -0.93 -1.51 2.51
N LEU A 42 -1.65 -2.65 2.44
CA LEU A 42 -2.60 -2.94 1.38
C LEU A 42 -3.72 -1.89 1.33
N ARG A 43 -4.15 -1.42 2.50
CA ARG A 43 -5.17 -0.38 2.60
C ARG A 43 -4.66 0.99 2.18
N THR A 44 -3.45 1.39 2.59
CA THR A 44 -2.89 2.69 2.20
C THR A 44 -2.62 2.74 0.69
N GLY A 45 -2.05 1.67 0.10
CA GLY A 45 -1.81 1.59 -1.34
C GLY A 45 -3.09 1.67 -2.17
N ARG A 46 -4.15 0.95 -1.78
CA ARG A 46 -5.45 0.99 -2.48
C ARG A 46 -6.09 2.36 -2.39
N TYR A 47 -5.95 3.02 -1.24
CA TYR A 47 -6.46 4.37 -1.04
C TYR A 47 -5.73 5.37 -1.92
N ALA A 48 -4.40 5.28 -2.02
CA ALA A 48 -3.59 6.12 -2.88
C ALA A 48 -3.98 5.98 -4.36
N GLN A 49 -4.15 4.75 -4.86
CA GLN A 49 -4.62 4.55 -6.24
C GLN A 49 -5.97 5.19 -6.51
N ARG A 50 -6.91 5.08 -5.58
CA ARG A 50 -8.25 5.69 -5.73
C ARG A 50 -8.18 7.21 -5.77
N VAL A 51 -7.32 7.82 -4.94
CA VAL A 51 -7.27 9.28 -4.75
C VAL A 51 -6.39 9.97 -5.77
N LEU A 52 -5.22 9.41 -6.09
CA LEU A 52 -4.25 10.00 -7.01
C LEU A 52 -4.47 9.54 -8.46
N GLY A 53 -5.01 8.33 -8.65
CA GLY A 53 -5.10 7.68 -9.96
C GLY A 53 -3.72 7.48 -10.59
N GLY A 54 -3.71 7.37 -11.92
CA GLY A 54 -2.48 7.21 -12.69
C GLY A 54 -2.03 5.77 -12.87
N SER A 55 -1.03 5.58 -13.71
CA SER A 55 -0.45 4.26 -13.96
C SER A 55 0.51 3.87 -12.83
N PRO A 56 0.83 2.57 -12.68
CA PRO A 56 1.83 2.11 -11.72
C PRO A 56 3.27 2.64 -11.94
N PHE A 57 3.52 3.38 -13.02
CA PHE A 57 4.80 4.06 -13.31
C PHE A 57 4.74 5.57 -13.02
N GLU A 58 3.55 6.13 -12.82
CA GLU A 58 3.35 7.54 -12.47
C GLU A 58 3.33 7.76 -10.95
N LEU A 59 3.18 6.69 -10.17
CA LEU A 59 3.14 6.76 -8.71
C LEU A 59 4.51 6.43 -8.11
N ASP A 60 4.87 7.18 -7.08
CA ASP A 60 5.99 6.89 -6.19
C ASP A 60 5.50 6.79 -4.76
N ALA A 61 6.17 5.99 -3.94
CA ALA A 61 5.87 5.81 -2.53
C ALA A 61 7.14 5.93 -1.67
N ARG A 62 7.11 6.82 -0.68
CA ARG A 62 8.10 6.88 0.41
C ARG A 62 7.45 6.32 1.66
N VAL A 63 7.87 5.12 2.05
CA VAL A 63 7.29 4.38 3.17
C VAL A 63 8.18 4.52 4.39
N HIS A 64 7.62 5.09 5.44
CA HIS A 64 8.29 5.27 6.73
C HIS A 64 7.77 4.24 7.71
N CYS A 65 8.64 3.34 8.15
CA CYS A 65 8.33 2.34 9.19
C CYS A 65 9.63 1.76 9.78
N PRO A 66 9.58 1.10 10.95
CA PRO A 66 10.76 0.42 11.48
C PRO A 66 11.30 -0.62 10.49
N ALA A 67 12.63 -0.68 10.37
CA ALA A 67 13.33 -1.64 9.52
C ALA A 67 13.44 -3.04 10.14
N LYS A 68 12.36 -3.53 10.75
CA LYS A 68 12.30 -4.84 11.40
C LYS A 68 10.90 -5.42 11.33
N LEU A 69 10.82 -6.74 11.51
CA LEU A 69 9.54 -7.42 11.66
C LEU A 69 8.86 -7.02 12.99
N PRO A 70 7.53 -7.03 13.04
CA PRO A 70 6.60 -7.27 11.92
C PRO A 70 6.27 -6.01 11.10
N TYR A 71 6.85 -4.85 11.41
CA TYR A 71 6.48 -3.55 10.83
C TYR A 71 6.79 -3.46 9.33
N SER A 72 7.93 -4.00 8.90
CA SER A 72 8.35 -3.98 7.50
C SER A 72 7.38 -4.72 6.57
N CYS A 73 6.52 -5.63 7.07
CA CYS A 73 5.44 -6.25 6.29
C CYS A 73 4.45 -5.21 5.70
N PHE A 74 4.41 -3.99 6.25
CA PHE A 74 3.67 -2.87 5.69
C PHE A 74 4.12 -2.52 4.26
N LEU A 75 5.41 -2.64 3.96
CA LEU A 75 5.99 -2.37 2.63
C LEU A 75 5.35 -3.26 1.57
N ASP A 76 5.22 -4.57 1.84
CA ASP A 76 4.63 -5.53 0.90
C ASP A 76 3.18 -5.21 0.59
N GLY A 77 2.42 -4.79 1.59
CA GLY A 77 1.05 -4.31 1.39
C GLY A 77 1.01 -3.08 0.48
N VAL A 78 1.89 -2.10 0.72
CA VAL A 78 2.00 -0.91 -0.13
C VAL A 78 2.36 -1.31 -1.56
N GLN A 79 3.36 -2.17 -1.75
CA GLN A 79 3.79 -2.62 -3.07
C GLN A 79 2.64 -3.26 -3.86
N LEU A 80 1.99 -4.24 -3.23
CA LEU A 80 0.93 -5.02 -3.84
C LEU A 80 -0.28 -4.16 -4.25
N ALA A 81 -0.62 -3.14 -3.45
CA ALA A 81 -1.82 -2.35 -3.66
C ALA A 81 -1.63 -1.04 -4.45
N SER A 82 -0.48 -0.39 -4.31
CA SER A 82 -0.19 0.86 -5.03
C SER A 82 0.38 0.60 -6.42
N GLY A 83 1.06 -0.54 -6.57
CA GLY A 83 1.90 -0.82 -7.71
C GLY A 83 3.26 -0.14 -7.61
N CYS A 84 3.61 0.61 -6.57
CA CYS A 84 4.98 1.10 -6.37
C CYS A 84 5.85 -0.06 -5.86
N THR A 85 6.83 -0.54 -6.63
CA THR A 85 7.59 -1.76 -6.29
C THR A 85 9.09 -1.52 -6.30
N MET A 86 9.83 -2.34 -5.54
CA MET A 86 11.29 -2.26 -5.46
C MET A 86 11.92 -2.43 -6.85
N GLY A 87 11.46 -3.41 -7.63
CA GLY A 87 11.95 -3.65 -8.99
C GLY A 87 11.65 -2.52 -9.99
N LYS A 88 10.65 -1.67 -9.72
CA LYS A 88 10.39 -0.47 -10.53
C LYS A 88 11.11 0.78 -10.02
N GLY A 89 11.81 0.67 -8.89
CA GLY A 89 12.53 1.78 -8.27
C GLY A 89 11.65 2.94 -7.81
N ASN A 90 10.33 2.75 -7.69
CA ASN A 90 9.39 3.80 -7.30
C ASN A 90 8.76 3.59 -5.92
N ILE A 91 9.35 2.71 -5.11
CA ILE A 91 9.12 2.64 -3.66
C ILE A 91 10.45 2.80 -2.94
N HIS A 92 10.44 3.56 -1.85
CA HIS A 92 11.61 3.77 -0.99
C HIS A 92 11.21 3.51 0.46
N HIS A 93 11.97 2.66 1.14
CA HIS A 93 11.83 2.46 2.58
C HIS A 93 12.74 3.44 3.33
N ILE A 94 12.16 4.14 4.31
CA ILE A 94 12.86 5.06 5.19
C ILE A 94 12.62 4.58 6.63
N SER A 95 13.70 4.24 7.34
CA SER A 95 13.59 3.78 8.72
C SER A 95 12.97 4.88 9.59
N SER A 96 11.96 4.51 10.39
CA SER A 96 11.24 5.44 11.26
C SER A 96 10.67 4.71 12.47
N SER A 97 10.51 5.40 13.60
CA SER A 97 9.78 4.88 14.76
C SER A 97 8.26 4.91 14.58
N ARG A 98 7.75 5.62 13.56
CA ARG A 98 6.33 5.75 13.24
C ARG A 98 6.04 5.12 11.89
N VAL A 99 4.76 4.84 11.64
CA VAL A 99 4.30 4.23 10.37
C VAL A 99 3.46 5.20 9.56
N TRP A 100 3.98 5.60 8.40
CA TRP A 100 3.29 6.45 7.45
C TRP A 100 3.86 6.28 6.05
N VAL A 101 3.15 6.81 5.05
CA VAL A 101 3.57 6.76 3.66
C VAL A 101 3.21 8.06 2.95
N GLU A 102 4.14 8.56 2.16
CA GLU A 102 3.92 9.63 1.20
C GLU A 102 3.84 9.04 -0.20
N PHE A 103 2.69 9.20 -0.83
CA PHE A 103 2.52 8.93 -2.25
C PHE A 103 2.61 10.22 -3.05
N SER A 104 3.27 10.18 -4.19
CA SER A 104 3.24 11.25 -5.17
C SER A 104 2.87 10.71 -6.54
N ARG A 105 2.14 11.52 -7.31
CA ARG A 105 1.88 11.24 -8.72
C ARG A 105 2.66 12.23 -9.59
N LYS A 106 3.42 11.73 -10.55
CA LYS A 106 4.12 12.53 -11.56
C LYS A 106 3.17 12.85 -12.73
N LYS A 107 3.43 13.95 -13.45
CA LYS A 107 2.79 14.18 -14.76
C LYS A 107 3.21 13.08 -15.73
N SER A 108 2.26 12.60 -16.54
CA SER A 108 2.55 11.64 -17.61
C SER A 108 3.55 12.26 -18.59
N THR A 109 4.66 11.59 -18.84
CA THR A 109 5.65 12.00 -19.84
C THR A 109 5.45 11.31 -21.19
N GLY A 110 4.43 10.45 -21.33
CA GLY A 110 4.20 9.63 -22.53
C GLY A 110 5.18 8.46 -22.68
N ALA A 111 6.33 8.49 -22.00
CA ALA A 111 7.29 7.39 -21.97
C ALA A 111 6.79 6.28 -21.03
N ARG A 112 6.50 5.10 -21.61
CA ARG A 112 5.74 4.03 -20.93
C ARG A 112 6.59 3.08 -20.09
N PHE A 113 7.91 3.04 -20.30
CA PHE A 113 8.80 2.03 -19.71
C PHE A 113 10.16 2.54 -19.26
N ILE A 114 10.48 3.82 -19.53
CA ILE A 114 11.79 4.41 -19.27
C ILE A 114 11.55 5.87 -18.93
N SER A 115 11.84 6.27 -17.70
CA SER A 115 11.81 7.68 -17.30
C SER A 115 13.02 7.92 -16.42
N GLU A 116 14.16 8.20 -17.03
CA GLU A 116 15.41 8.53 -16.34
C GLU A 116 15.33 9.86 -15.57
N LYS A 117 14.37 10.73 -15.95
CA LYS A 117 14.16 12.03 -15.29
C LYS A 117 12.95 11.99 -14.34
N PRO A 118 13.07 12.49 -13.09
CA PRO A 118 11.92 12.65 -12.21
C PRO A 118 10.89 13.60 -12.86
N GLY A 119 9.72 13.07 -13.23
CA GLY A 119 8.61 13.90 -13.71
C GLY A 119 8.17 14.90 -12.64
N LYS A 120 7.70 16.08 -13.05
CA LYS A 120 7.14 17.08 -12.11
C LYS A 120 5.97 16.46 -11.34
N VAL A 121 6.01 16.56 -10.01
CA VAL A 121 4.93 16.09 -9.12
C VAL A 121 3.66 16.88 -9.42
N LYS A 122 2.57 16.17 -9.71
CA LYS A 122 1.23 16.70 -9.99
C LYS A 122 0.32 16.73 -8.77
N ALA A 123 0.52 15.80 -7.84
CA ALA A 123 -0.25 15.71 -6.59
C ALA A 123 0.49 14.81 -5.59
N SER A 124 0.24 15.02 -4.30
CA SER A 124 0.76 14.16 -3.24
C SER A 124 -0.29 13.83 -2.19
N LEU A 125 -0.09 12.71 -1.50
CA LEU A 125 -0.96 12.20 -0.46
C LEU A 125 -0.09 11.58 0.63
N ARG A 126 -0.15 12.16 1.83
CA ARG A 126 0.40 11.57 3.04
C ARG A 126 -0.68 10.79 3.77
N ILE A 127 -0.37 9.56 4.18
CA ILE A 127 -1.24 8.70 4.98
C ILE A 127 -0.44 8.22 6.19
N GLU A 128 -0.98 8.43 7.38
CA GLU A 128 -0.28 8.17 8.62
C GLU A 128 -1.11 7.28 9.55
N LEU A 129 -0.48 6.25 10.12
CA LEU A 129 -1.14 5.37 11.07
C LEU A 129 -1.48 6.15 12.33
N ARG A 130 -2.72 5.99 12.79
CA ARG A 130 -3.18 6.59 14.03
C ARG A 130 -2.42 6.01 15.24
N PRO A 131 -2.01 6.85 16.21
CA PRO A 131 -1.34 6.37 17.43
C PRO A 131 -2.15 5.32 18.19
N GLU A 132 -3.48 5.44 18.21
CA GLU A 132 -4.35 4.50 18.93
C GLU A 132 -4.31 3.10 18.29
N VAL A 133 -4.15 3.02 16.97
CA VAL A 133 -4.02 1.76 16.24
C VAL A 133 -2.65 1.16 16.46
N TRP A 134 -1.60 1.99 16.49
CA TRP A 134 -0.27 1.57 16.87
C TRP A 134 -0.30 0.91 18.26
N THR A 135 -0.87 1.58 19.25
CA THR A 135 -1.03 1.06 20.61
C THR A 135 -1.85 -0.22 20.64
N GLU A 136 -3.00 -0.27 19.95
CA GLU A 136 -3.83 -1.48 19.85
C GLU A 136 -3.04 -2.69 19.36
N LEU A 137 -2.22 -2.53 18.32
CA LEU A 137 -1.45 -3.62 17.72
C LEU A 137 -0.32 -4.13 18.61
N HIS A 138 0.22 -3.29 19.50
CA HIS A 138 1.26 -3.70 20.46
C HIS A 138 0.67 -4.30 21.73
N LEU A 139 -0.54 -3.90 22.13
CA LEU A 139 -1.23 -4.53 23.27
C LEU A 139 -1.83 -5.88 22.88
N LYS A 140 -2.40 -5.98 21.68
CA LYS A 140 -2.99 -7.21 21.15
C LYS A 140 -1.94 -8.09 20.49
N HIS A 141 -1.06 -8.70 21.29
CA HIS A 141 -0.23 -9.80 20.81
C HIS A 141 -1.14 -11.01 20.52
N ALA A 142 -1.49 -11.20 19.25
CA ALA A 142 -2.18 -12.40 18.81
C ALA A 142 -1.25 -13.61 19.00
N ARG A 143 -1.64 -14.51 19.90
CA ARG A 143 -0.82 -15.68 20.30
C ARG A 143 -0.97 -16.89 19.37
N THR A 144 -1.91 -16.83 18.42
CA THR A 144 -2.18 -17.91 17.47
C THR A 144 -2.38 -17.37 16.06
N ILE A 145 -2.13 -18.20 15.05
CA ILE A 145 -2.35 -17.87 13.64
C ILE A 145 -3.80 -17.43 13.42
N ALA A 146 -4.77 -18.17 13.96
CA ALA A 146 -6.20 -17.85 13.83
C ALA A 146 -6.55 -16.48 14.41
N ALA A 147 -5.99 -16.12 15.58
CA ALA A 147 -6.19 -14.81 16.18
C ALA A 147 -5.55 -13.68 15.32
N THR A 148 -4.37 -13.91 14.77
CA THR A 148 -3.69 -12.97 13.86
C THR A 148 -4.49 -12.75 12.60
N GLU A 149 -5.03 -13.81 11.98
CA GLU A 149 -5.86 -13.68 10.79
C GLU A 149 -7.16 -12.93 11.10
N LYS A 150 -7.81 -13.22 12.23
CA LYS A 150 -9.04 -12.54 12.65
C LYS A 150 -8.79 -11.03 12.81
N LEU A 151 -7.75 -10.66 13.57
CA LEU A 151 -7.36 -9.26 13.74
C LEU A 151 -7.05 -8.58 12.39
N SER A 152 -6.34 -9.28 11.50
CA SER A 152 -6.03 -8.78 10.16
C SER A 152 -7.28 -8.51 9.34
N ARG A 153 -8.29 -9.40 9.40
CA ARG A 153 -9.60 -9.19 8.76
C ARG A 153 -10.32 -8.00 9.38
N ASP A 154 -10.39 -7.90 10.69
CA ASP A 154 -11.05 -6.79 11.40
C ASP A 154 -10.42 -5.44 11.00
N ILE A 155 -9.10 -5.36 10.94
CA ILE A 155 -8.37 -4.18 10.45
C ILE A 155 -8.67 -3.92 8.98
N TYR A 156 -8.75 -4.95 8.14
CA TYR A 156 -9.05 -4.76 6.72
C TYR A 156 -10.41 -4.09 6.49
N TYR A 157 -11.43 -4.51 7.24
CA TYR A 157 -12.81 -4.03 7.09
C TYR A 157 -13.11 -2.74 7.87
N ARG A 158 -12.29 -2.36 8.84
CA ARG A 158 -12.47 -1.12 9.65
C ARG A 158 -12.65 0.14 8.77
N PRO A 159 -13.37 1.20 9.17
CA PRO A 159 -13.37 2.45 8.42
C PRO A 159 -11.96 3.05 8.27
N PHE A 160 -11.62 3.60 7.10
CA PHE A 160 -10.26 4.09 6.82
C PHE A 160 -9.84 5.22 7.76
N ASN A 161 -10.74 6.14 8.06
CA ASN A 161 -10.51 7.26 8.99
C ASN A 161 -10.34 6.82 10.45
N ARG A 162 -10.71 5.60 10.82
CA ARG A 162 -10.40 4.99 12.12
C ARG A 162 -9.05 4.31 12.17
N LEU A 163 -8.38 4.16 11.01
CA LEU A 163 -7.02 3.62 10.95
C LEU A 163 -5.97 4.70 10.71
N PHE A 164 -6.29 5.68 9.86
CA PHE A 164 -5.31 6.59 9.33
C PHE A 164 -5.74 8.06 9.42
N LEU A 165 -4.76 8.92 9.62
CA LEU A 165 -4.79 10.33 9.26
C LEU A 165 -4.34 10.49 7.81
N LYS A 166 -4.79 11.54 7.12
CA LYS A 166 -4.43 11.79 5.72
C LYS A 166 -4.36 13.28 5.41
N THR A 167 -3.40 13.66 4.57
CA THR A 167 -3.23 15.02 4.06
C THR A 167 -2.94 14.95 2.57
N ARG A 168 -3.69 15.68 1.75
CA ARG A 168 -3.53 15.71 0.29
C ARG A 168 -3.09 17.10 -0.15
N ARG A 169 -2.15 17.17 -1.10
CA ARG A 169 -1.76 18.40 -1.80
C ARG A 169 -1.92 18.18 -3.30
N ILE A 170 -2.43 19.18 -4.00
CA ILE A 170 -2.63 19.19 -5.46
C ILE A 170 -1.65 20.21 -6.03
#